data_AF-A0A6S6XQM9-F1
#
_entry.id   AF-A0A6S6XQM9-F1
#
_cell.length_a   1.000
_cell.length_b   1.000
_cell.length_c   1.000
_cell.angle_alpha   90.00
_cell.angle_beta   90.00
_cell.angle_gamma   90.00
#
_symmetry.space_group_name_H-M   'P 1'
#
loop_
_entity.id
_entity.type
_entity.pdbx_description
1 polymer ?
#
loop_
_entity_poly.entity_id
_entity_poly.type
_entity_poly.pdbx_seq_one_letter_code
_entity_poly.pdbx_strand_id
1 'polypeptide(L)' 'MPKAAEEFSVTIKIKLEDGRELPWCRAQFRLIRKGGEYRSECVKNEFLMPREERFKYETIIHKNIENQASVFNQA' A
#
# COMPACT_ATOMS: atom_id res chain seq x y z
N MET A 1 -25.79 -11.39 16.49
CA MET A 1 -25.46 -9.95 16.31
C MET A 1 -24.48 -9.86 15.15
N PRO A 2 -24.69 -9.00 14.14
CA PRO A 2 -23.69 -8.83 13.09
C PRO A 2 -22.46 -8.23 13.75
N LYS A 3 -21.31 -8.90 13.66
CA LYS A 3 -20.05 -8.37 14.18
C LYS A 3 -19.77 -7.06 13.46
N ALA A 4 -19.54 -6.00 14.23
CA ALA A 4 -19.04 -4.72 13.71
C ALA A 4 -17.88 -5.00 12.75
N ALA A 5 -17.87 -4.33 11.60
CA ALA A 5 -16.76 -4.48 10.67
C ALA A 5 -15.46 -4.12 11.40
N GLU A 6 -14.50 -5.04 11.42
CA GLU A 6 -13.24 -4.81 12.11
C GLU A 6 -12.39 -3.88 11.23
N GLU A 7 -12.18 -2.66 11.69
CA GLU A 7 -11.35 -1.68 11.00
C GLU A 7 -9.95 -1.67 11.60
N PHE A 8 -8.94 -1.60 10.76
CA PHE A 8 -7.54 -1.47 11.17
C PHE A 8 -6.81 -0.46 10.28
N SER A 9 -5.73 0.10 10.81
CA SER A 9 -4.89 1.06 10.07
C SER A 9 -3.49 0.53 9.87
N VAL A 10 -2.95 0.73 8.68
CA VAL A 10 -1.57 0.42 8.31
C VAL A 10 -0.86 1.73 8.00
N THR A 11 0.30 1.95 8.62
CA THR A 11 1.19 3.05 8.24
C THR A 11 2.30 2.48 7.36
N ILE A 12 2.41 3.00 6.15
CA ILE A 12 3.41 2.60 5.17
C ILE A 12 4.55 3.61 5.20
N LYS A 13 5.78 3.13 5.16
CA LYS A 13 6.99 3.94 5.06
C LYS A 13 7.86 3.45 3.90
N ILE A 14 8.60 4.36 3.28
CA ILE A 14 9.67 4.01 2.35
C ILE A 14 10.97 3.89 3.13
N LYS A 15 11.67 2.77 3.00
CA LYS A 15 13.05 2.63 3.46
C LYS A 15 13.99 2.91 2.30
N LEU A 16 14.86 3.90 2.47
CA LEU A 16 15.89 4.26 1.50
C LEU A 16 17.13 3.38 1.67
N GLU A 17 18.00 3.33 0.65
CA GLU A 17 19.25 2.56 0.69
C GLU A 17 20.22 3.04 1.78
N ASP A 18 20.19 4.34 2.09
CA ASP A 18 20.95 4.95 3.19
C ASP A 18 20.39 4.64 4.59
N GLY A 19 19.32 3.84 4.67
CA GLY A 19 18.69 3.40 5.91
C GLY A 19 17.65 4.36 6.48
N ARG A 20 17.48 5.56 5.92
CA ARG A 20 16.42 6.49 6.36
C ARG A 20 15.03 5.94 6.03
N GLU A 21 14.06 6.29 6.87
CA GLU A 21 12.65 5.99 6.65
C GLU A 21 11.86 7.28 6.37
N LEU A 22 11.13 7.30 5.25
CA LEU A 22 10.20 8.38 4.90
C LEU A 22 8.75 7.95 5.13
N PRO A 23 7.90 8.79 5.73
CA PRO A 23 6.48 8.47 5.90
C PRO A 23 5.80 8.47 4.53
N TRP A 24 5.16 7.38 4.09
CA TRP A 24 4.51 7.33 2.77
C TRP A 24 3.03 7.68 2.87
N CYS A 25 2.25 6.78 3.47
CA CYS A 25 0.83 6.96 3.66
C CYS A 25 0.32 6.22 4.89
N ARG A 26 -0.86 6.60 5.35
CA ARG A 26 -1.67 5.83 6.28
C ARG A 26 -2.91 5.35 5.54
N ALA A 27 -3.10 4.05 5.49
CA ALA A 27 -4.27 3.41 4.90
C ALA A 27 -5.13 2.80 6.00
N GLN A 28 -6.44 3.02 5.93
CA GLN A 28 -7.44 2.39 6.78
C GLN A 28 -8.14 1.31 5.96
N PHE A 29 -8.24 0.13 6.55
CA PHE A 29 -8.86 -1.04 5.96
C PHE A 29 -10.05 -1.49 6.79
N ARG A 30 -11.05 -2.01 6.09
CA ARG A 30 -12.17 -2.73 6.67
C ARG A 30 -12.00 -4.22 6.38
N LEU A 31 -12.08 -5.06 7.42
CA LEU A 31 -12.15 -6.51 7.27
C LEU A 31 -13.60 -6.93 7.06
N ILE A 32 -13.82 -7.63 5.95
CA ILE A 32 -15.10 -8.19 5.56
C ILE A 32 -14.97 -9.71 5.59
N ARG A 33 -15.79 -10.37 6.41
CA ARG A 33 -15.88 -11.82 6.44
C ARG A 33 -16.96 -12.30 5.47
N LYS A 34 -16.58 -13.00 4.40
CA LYS A 34 -17.51 -13.55 3.40
C LYS A 34 -17.12 -14.97 3.03
N GLY A 35 -18.05 -15.92 3.16
CA GLY A 35 -17.81 -17.32 2.78
C GLY A 35 -16.72 -18.03 3.59
N GLY A 36 -16.45 -17.61 4.82
CA GLY A 36 -15.38 -18.17 5.66
C GLY A 36 -14.02 -17.49 5.49
N GLU A 37 -13.84 -16.66 4.47
CA GLU A 37 -12.60 -15.92 4.19
C GLU A 37 -12.65 -14.50 4.75
N TYR A 38 -11.49 -13.95 5.09
CA TYR A 38 -11.29 -12.53 5.37
C TYR A 38 -10.86 -11.82 4.08
N ARG A 39 -11.58 -10.77 3.71
CA ARG A 39 -11.20 -9.83 2.67
C ARG A 39 -10.95 -8.47 3.29
N SER A 40 -9.96 -7.74 2.79
CA SER A 40 -9.71 -6.36 3.19
C SER A 40 -10.16 -5.41 2.08
N GLU A 41 -10.86 -4.35 2.47
CA GLU A 41 -11.20 -3.23 1.60
C GLU A 41 -10.49 -1.98 2.13
N CYS A 42 -9.75 -1.26 1.27
CA CYS A 42 -9.15 0.02 1.64
C CYS A 42 -10.23 1.10 1.60
N VAL A 43 -10.56 1.68 2.76
CA VAL A 43 -11.65 2.67 2.90
C VAL A 43 -11.14 4.11 2.94
N LYS A 44 -9.90 4.32 3.38
CA LYS A 44 -9.25 5.64 3.37
C LYS A 44 -7.77 5.45 3.10
N ASN A 45 -7.21 6.34 2.29
CA ASN A 45 -5.77 6.43 2.10
C ASN A 45 -5.34 7.90 2.20
N GLU A 46 -4.43 8.18 3.13
CA GLU A 46 -3.91 9.52 3.39
C GLU A 46 -2.40 9.53 3.15
N PHE A 47 -1.98 10.24 2.11
CA PHE A 47 -0.56 10.42 1.83
C PHE A 47 0.04 11.43 2.80
N LEU A 48 1.17 11.05 3.42
CA LEU A 48 1.86 11.84 4.43
C LEU A 48 3.00 12.67 3.85
N MET A 49 3.16 12.65 2.51
CA MET A 49 4.14 13.46 1.78
C MET A 49 3.45 14.38 0.76
N PRO A 50 4.06 15.53 0.44
CA PRO A 50 3.65 16.36 -0.67
C PRO A 50 3.57 15.57 -1.98
N ARG A 51 2.61 15.93 -2.84
CA ARG A 51 2.38 15.23 -4.12
C ARG A 51 3.63 15.22 -5.01
N GLU A 52 4.36 16.32 -5.10
CA GLU A 52 5.56 16.44 -5.93
C GLU A 52 6.68 15.51 -5.48
N GLU A 53 6.87 15.38 -4.17
CA GLU A 53 7.86 14.48 -3.59
C GLU A 53 7.46 13.02 -3.81
N ARG A 54 6.20 12.70 -3.53
CA ARG A 54 5.62 11.38 -3.76
C ARG A 54 5.73 10.91 -5.22
N PHE A 55 5.48 11.80 -6.18
CA PHE A 55 5.50 11.45 -7.61
C PHE A 55 6.85 10.87 -8.07
N LYS A 56 7.96 11.34 -7.49
CA LYS A 56 9.30 10.82 -7.78
C LYS A 56 9.40 9.34 -7.45
N TYR A 57 8.88 8.94 -6.29
CA TYR A 57 8.90 7.56 -5.83
C TYR A 57 7.84 6.70 -6.54
N GLU A 58 6.63 7.22 -6.79
CA GLU A 58 5.61 6.50 -7.56
C GLU A 58 6.13 6.11 -8.94
N THR A 59 6.88 7.01 -9.60
CA THR A 59 7.52 6.76 -10.90
C THR A 59 8.56 5.62 -10.80
N ILE A 60 9.39 5.61 -9.76
CA ILE A 60 10.40 4.56 -9.55
C ILE A 60 9.73 3.21 -9.26
N ILE A 61 8.70 3.21 -8.40
CA ILE A 61 7.95 2.00 -8.05
C ILE A 61 7.28 1.41 -9.29
N HIS A 62 6.61 2.23 -10.11
CA HIS A 62 5.98 1.75 -11.35
C HIS A 62 6.99 1.15 -12.33
N LYS A 63 8.13 1.84 -12.55
CA LYS A 63 9.20 1.30 -13.40
C LYS A 63 9.73 -0.05 -12.88
N ASN A 64 9.90 -0.18 -11.57
CA ASN A 64 10.34 -1.43 -10.97
C ASN A 64 9.31 -2.57 -11.12
N ILE A 65 8.02 -2.26 -10.97
CA ILE A 65 6.94 -3.22 -11.18
C ILE A 65 6.89 -3.67 -12.65
N GLU A 66 6.98 -2.72 -13.60
CA GLU A 66 7.02 -3.02 -15.04
C GLU A 66 8.21 -3.91 -15.39
N ASN A 67 9.39 -3.60 -14.85
CA ASN A 67 10.59 -4.40 -15.05
C ASN A 67 10.42 -5.82 -14.47
N GLN A 68 9.85 -5.96 -13.27
CA GLN A 68 9.61 -7.28 -12.67
C GLN A 68 8.57 -8.09 -13.45
N ALA A 69 7.50 -7.46 -13.94
CA ALA A 69 6.50 -8.10 -14.78
C ALA A 69 7.08 -8.56 -16.13
N SER A 70 8.01 -7.78 -16.70
CA SER A 70 8.70 -8.13 -17.95
C SER A 70 9.63 -9.33 -17.80
N VAL A 71 10.32 -9.45 -16.66
CA VAL A 71 11.17 -10.61 -16.33
C VAL A 71 10.33 -11.86 -16.11
N PHE A 72 9.15 -11.75 -15.48
CA PHE A 72 8.25 -12.87 -15.25
C PHE A 72 7.60 -13.40 -16.54
N ASN A 73 7.39 -12.55 -17.54
CA ASN A 73 6.78 -12.92 -18.83
C ASN A 73 7.80 -13.43 -19.87
N GLN A 74 9.09 -13.47 -19.52
CA GLN A 74 10.17 -14.04 -20.35
C GLN A 74 10.70 -15.37 -19.80
N ALA A 75 10.12 -15.89 -18.71
CA ALA A 75 10.46 -17.17 -18.08
C ALA A 75 9.48 -18.29 -18.45
#